data_AF-A0A2H0QM19-F1
#
_entry.id   AF-A0A2H0QM19-F1
#
_cell.length_a   1.000
_cell.length_b   1.000
_cell.length_c   1.000
_cell.angle_alpha   90.00
_cell.angle_beta   90.00
_cell.angle_gamma   90.00
#
_symmetry.space_group_name_H-M   'P 1'
#
loop_
_entity.id
_entity.type
_entity.pdbx_description
1 polymer ?
#
loop_
_entity_poly.entity_id
_entity_poly.type
_entity_poly.pdbx_seq_one_letter_code
_entity_poly.pdbx_strand_id
1 'polypeptide(L)'
;MLNEKLKSHYNLILDSLKNNGRALLQNDEELFEEMNYCLAELLENELIADRDLMPLFCLLDHCPRPDKRFEFHLLKIAPRLTSADSRIAWMGIAHKHILERQQRDGDPIPQELILILKLYMTDKKNQQWEVLEWVLRTVVMIGPLSLELKSDIESIKPTILSLFNRHQRHYFEILELLQKNWQQLGIKK
;
A
#
# COMPACT_ATOMS: atom_id res chain seq x y z
N MET A 1 18.50 3.11 9.76
CA MET A 1 18.18 4.47 10.28
C MET A 1 18.42 5.44 9.13
N LEU A 2 17.57 6.46 8.89
CA LEU A 2 17.80 7.39 7.77
C LEU A 2 19.15 8.09 7.88
N ASN A 3 19.86 8.22 6.76
CA ASN A 3 21.05 9.07 6.66
C ASN A 3 20.69 10.57 6.70
N GLU A 4 21.67 11.46 6.85
CA GLU A 4 21.42 12.91 6.95
C GLU A 4 20.78 13.51 5.69
N LYS A 5 21.10 12.99 4.50
CA LYS A 5 20.51 13.46 3.24
C LYS A 5 19.03 13.14 3.15
N LEU A 6 18.62 11.92 3.50
CA LEU A 6 17.22 11.50 3.56
C LEU A 6 16.44 12.24 4.64
N LYS A 7 17.05 12.47 5.82
CA LYS A 7 16.44 13.30 6.88
C LYS A 7 16.17 14.72 6.39
N SER A 8 17.11 15.33 5.67
CA SER A 8 16.94 16.67 5.10
C SER A 8 15.74 16.73 4.15
N HIS A 9 15.65 15.79 3.20
CA HIS A 9 14.52 15.70 2.28
C HIS A 9 13.19 15.43 2.98
N TYR A 10 13.20 14.58 4.00
CA TYR A 10 12.01 14.29 4.80
C TYR A 10 11.50 15.56 5.51
N ASN A 11 12.39 16.34 6.11
CA ASN A 11 12.03 17.60 6.75
C ASN A 11 11.48 18.62 5.75
N LEU A 12 12.06 18.71 4.55
CA LEU A 12 11.52 19.57 3.48
C LEU A 12 10.09 19.19 3.07
N ILE A 13 9.80 17.89 2.97
CA ILE A 13 8.43 17.42 2.73
C ILE A 13 7.52 17.83 3.88
N LEU A 14 7.91 17.57 5.13
CA LEU A 14 7.10 17.91 6.30
C LEU A 14 6.77 19.41 6.36
N ASP A 15 7.74 20.27 6.09
CA ASP A 15 7.54 21.71 6.13
C ASP A 15 6.65 22.20 4.99
N SER A 16 6.73 21.59 3.81
CA SER A 16 5.77 21.85 2.72
C SER A 16 4.35 21.43 3.10
N LEU A 17 4.18 20.22 3.66
CA LEU A 17 2.87 19.70 4.10
C LEU A 17 2.24 20.57 5.20
N LYS A 18 3.02 21.03 6.19
CA LYS A 18 2.55 21.94 7.24
C LYS A 18 2.02 23.27 6.69
N ASN A 19 2.54 23.70 5.55
CA ASN A 19 2.11 24.91 4.85
C ASN A 19 1.01 24.64 3.82
N ASN A 20 0.31 23.49 3.89
CA ASN A 20 -0.69 23.03 2.93
C ASN A 20 -0.17 22.96 1.48
N GLY A 21 1.15 22.84 1.31
CA GLY A 21 1.79 22.64 0.02
C GLY A 21 1.63 21.21 -0.48
N ARG A 22 1.92 21.01 -1.76
CA ARG A 22 2.16 19.68 -2.33
C ARG A 22 3.67 19.51 -2.45
N ALA A 23 4.25 18.68 -1.59
CA ALA A 23 5.64 18.31 -1.75
C ALA A 23 5.77 17.28 -2.87
N LEU A 24 6.77 17.44 -3.73
CA LEU A 24 7.21 16.40 -4.63
C LEU A 24 8.72 16.44 -4.60
N LEU A 25 9.33 15.26 -4.44
CA LEU A 25 10.78 15.15 -4.56
C LEU A 25 11.19 15.46 -6.00
N GLN A 26 12.39 15.99 -6.16
CA GLN A 26 13.01 16.04 -7.48
C GLN A 26 13.36 14.62 -7.93
N ASN A 27 13.43 14.40 -9.24
CA ASN A 27 13.88 13.14 -9.80
C ASN A 27 15.42 13.05 -9.63
N ASP A 28 15.83 12.70 -8.42
CA ASP A 28 17.23 12.55 -8.01
C ASP A 28 17.56 11.07 -7.89
N GLU A 29 18.39 10.59 -8.80
CA GLU A 29 18.80 9.20 -8.90
C GLU A 29 19.62 8.75 -7.69
N GLU A 30 20.48 9.63 -7.15
CA GLU A 30 21.28 9.33 -5.96
C GLU A 30 20.37 9.20 -4.74
N LEU A 31 19.37 10.08 -4.60
CA LEU A 31 18.36 9.98 -3.55
C LEU A 31 17.57 8.66 -3.63
N PHE A 32 17.22 8.21 -4.84
CA PHE A 32 16.49 6.97 -5.05
C PHE A 32 17.32 5.75 -4.67
N GLU A 33 18.60 5.72 -5.04
CA GLU A 33 19.52 4.67 -4.60
C GLU A 33 19.70 4.66 -3.07
N GLU A 34 19.81 5.82 -2.43
CA GLU A 34 19.90 5.91 -0.98
C GLU A 34 18.63 5.40 -0.27
N MET A 35 17.45 5.73 -0.79
CA MET A 35 16.19 5.19 -0.28
C MET A 35 16.14 3.67 -0.42
N ASN A 36 16.56 3.15 -1.57
CA ASN A 36 16.57 1.72 -1.83
C ASN A 36 17.56 0.97 -0.93
N TYR A 37 18.75 1.54 -0.72
CA TYR A 37 19.74 1.02 0.23
C TYR A 37 19.19 0.99 1.65
N CYS A 38 18.54 2.08 2.10
CA CYS A 38 17.91 2.11 3.41
C CYS A 38 16.81 1.06 3.55
N LEU A 39 15.99 0.82 2.52
CA LEU A 39 15.00 -0.27 2.55
C LEU A 39 15.68 -1.64 2.71
N ALA A 40 16.80 -1.88 2.03
CA ALA A 40 17.57 -3.11 2.11
C ALA A 40 18.15 -3.32 3.52
N GLU A 41 18.84 -2.32 4.08
CA GLU A 41 19.36 -2.36 5.45
C GLU A 41 18.25 -2.61 6.48
N LEU A 42 17.08 -1.99 6.28
CA LEU A 42 15.94 -2.17 7.16
C LEU A 42 15.32 -3.57 7.03
N LEU A 43 15.55 -4.31 5.94
CA LEU A 43 15.09 -5.68 5.80
C LEU A 43 16.02 -6.69 6.47
N GLU A 44 17.32 -6.42 6.50
CA GLU A 44 18.31 -7.24 7.17
C GLU A 44 18.19 -7.17 8.70
N ASN A 45 17.65 -6.07 9.22
CA ASN A 45 17.45 -5.86 10.64
C ASN A 45 16.06 -6.37 11.08
N GLU A 46 15.99 -7.55 11.71
CA GLU A 46 14.72 -8.20 12.08
C GLU A 46 13.87 -7.46 13.14
N LEU A 47 14.42 -6.45 13.81
CA LEU A 47 13.80 -5.76 14.96
C LEU A 47 13.27 -4.36 14.66
N ILE A 48 13.02 -4.03 13.39
CA ILE A 48 12.57 -2.68 13.04
C ILE A 48 11.11 -2.45 13.41
N ALA A 49 10.89 -1.41 14.20
CA ALA A 49 9.56 -0.93 14.51
C ALA A 49 9.01 -0.14 13.32
N ASP A 50 7.70 -0.25 13.08
CA ASP A 50 6.98 0.48 12.03
C ASP A 50 7.33 1.98 11.99
N ARG A 51 7.52 2.62 13.15
CA ARG A 51 7.87 4.04 13.26
C ARG A 51 9.16 4.42 12.53
N ASP A 52 10.11 3.49 12.42
CA ASP A 52 11.40 3.73 11.80
C ASP A 52 11.29 3.65 10.26
N LEU A 53 10.23 3.02 9.75
CA LEU A 53 9.90 2.95 8.32
C LEU A 53 9.12 4.18 7.84
N MET A 54 8.33 4.80 8.70
CA MET A 54 7.42 5.89 8.32
C MET A 54 8.08 7.08 7.61
N PRO A 55 9.27 7.56 8.03
CA PRO A 55 9.98 8.61 7.28
C PRO A 55 10.34 8.20 5.85
N LEU A 56 10.75 6.94 5.65
CA LEU A 56 11.08 6.41 4.34
C LEU A 56 9.83 6.22 3.48
N PHE A 57 8.73 5.76 4.10
CA PHE A 57 7.43 5.69 3.45
C PHE A 57 6.94 7.05 2.98
N CYS A 58 7.10 8.09 3.80
CA CYS A 58 6.79 9.45 3.40
C CYS A 58 7.60 9.91 2.18
N LEU A 59 8.91 9.65 2.16
CA LEU A 59 9.75 9.99 1.00
C LEU A 59 9.27 9.27 -0.27
N LEU A 60 9.03 7.96 -0.19
CA LEU A 60 8.56 7.15 -1.32
C LEU A 60 7.20 7.65 -1.85
N ASP A 61 6.27 7.97 -0.95
CA ASP A 61 4.96 8.50 -1.34
C ASP A 61 5.06 9.87 -2.04
N HIS A 62 6.16 10.60 -1.87
CA HIS A 62 6.39 11.89 -2.52
C HIS A 62 7.38 11.81 -3.70
N CYS A 63 7.75 10.60 -4.13
CA CYS A 63 8.47 10.41 -5.38
C CYS A 63 7.64 10.92 -6.57
N PRO A 64 8.25 11.64 -7.54
CA PRO A 64 7.54 12.20 -8.69
C PRO A 64 7.10 11.14 -9.70
N ARG A 65 7.72 9.96 -9.68
CA ARG A 65 7.41 8.87 -10.58
C ARG A 65 7.54 7.51 -9.89
N PRO A 66 6.81 6.49 -10.37
CA PRO A 66 7.06 5.12 -9.99
C PRO A 66 8.44 4.62 -10.42
N ASP A 67 9.05 3.78 -9.58
CA ASP A 67 10.38 3.20 -9.78
C ASP A 67 10.43 1.74 -9.27
N LYS A 68 10.93 0.84 -10.12
CA LYS A 68 10.94 -0.61 -9.91
C LYS A 68 11.92 -1.04 -8.81
N ARG A 69 12.97 -0.27 -8.54
CA ARG A 69 14.01 -0.62 -7.55
C ARG A 69 13.43 -0.91 -6.17
N PHE A 70 12.36 -0.22 -5.79
CA PHE A 70 11.74 -0.39 -4.49
C PHE A 70 10.84 -1.63 -4.38
N GLU A 71 10.39 -2.22 -5.49
CA GLU A 71 9.37 -3.28 -5.49
C GLU A 71 9.77 -4.47 -4.60
N PHE A 72 10.97 -5.00 -4.80
CA PHE A 72 11.44 -6.15 -4.03
C PHE A 72 11.38 -5.89 -2.53
N HIS A 73 11.93 -4.76 -2.09
CA HIS A 73 11.96 -4.43 -0.67
C HIS A 73 10.57 -4.14 -0.11
N LEU A 74 9.73 -3.41 -0.86
CA LEU A 74 8.35 -3.13 -0.45
C LEU A 74 7.54 -4.42 -0.25
N LEU A 75 7.68 -5.40 -1.13
CA LEU A 75 7.00 -6.70 -1.00
C LEU A 75 7.51 -7.51 0.21
N LYS A 76 8.80 -7.38 0.58
CA LYS A 76 9.37 -8.07 1.75
C LYS A 76 9.03 -7.40 3.08
N ILE A 77 8.87 -6.08 3.09
CA ILE A 77 8.53 -5.31 4.30
C ILE A 77 7.06 -5.53 4.68
N ALA A 78 6.15 -5.55 3.70
CA ALA A 78 4.70 -5.56 3.96
C ALA A 78 4.24 -6.63 4.98
N PRO A 79 4.64 -7.92 4.85
CA PRO A 79 4.20 -8.96 5.79
C PRO A 79 4.66 -8.74 7.23
N ARG A 80 5.65 -7.87 7.46
CA ARG A 80 6.23 -7.58 8.77
C ARG A 80 5.57 -6.38 9.46
N LEU A 81 4.69 -5.65 8.76
CA LEU A 81 4.05 -4.44 9.28
C LEU A 81 2.98 -4.78 10.33
N THR A 82 3.06 -4.10 11.47
CA THR A 82 2.25 -4.43 12.65
C THR A 82 1.08 -3.49 12.90
N SER A 83 1.24 -2.20 12.56
CA SER A 83 0.23 -1.16 12.77
C SER A 83 -0.64 -0.91 11.52
N ALA A 84 -1.83 -0.33 11.74
CA ALA A 84 -2.71 0.05 10.65
C ALA A 84 -2.11 1.17 9.80
N ASP A 85 -1.55 2.19 10.45
CA ASP A 85 -0.94 3.35 9.78
C ASP A 85 0.17 2.95 8.82
N SER A 86 1.06 2.03 9.23
CA SER A 86 2.14 1.56 8.36
C SER A 86 1.63 0.73 7.19
N ARG A 87 0.61 -0.12 7.40
CA ARG A 87 -0.03 -0.91 6.33
C ARG A 87 -0.71 -0.01 5.31
N ILE A 88 -1.40 1.04 5.78
CA ILE A 88 -2.05 2.05 4.94
C ILE A 88 -1.01 2.84 4.14
N ALA A 89 0.03 3.34 4.82
CA ALA A 89 1.12 4.04 4.16
C ALA A 89 1.80 3.16 3.10
N TRP A 90 2.07 1.90 3.43
CA TRP A 90 2.61 0.93 2.48
C TRP A 90 1.68 0.70 1.28
N MET A 91 0.36 0.60 1.48
CA MET A 91 -0.59 0.44 0.36
C MET A 91 -0.57 1.64 -0.59
N GLY A 92 -0.50 2.87 -0.06
CA GLY A 92 -0.32 4.07 -0.89
C GLY A 92 0.95 4.03 -1.73
N ILE A 93 2.06 3.62 -1.12
CA ILE A 93 3.35 3.45 -1.82
C ILE A 93 3.29 2.33 -2.86
N ALA A 94 2.63 1.22 -2.54
CA ALA A 94 2.44 0.10 -3.44
C ALA A 94 1.58 0.48 -4.65
N HIS A 95 0.55 1.32 -4.47
CA HIS A 95 -0.23 1.87 -5.59
C HIS A 95 0.68 2.56 -6.59
N LYS A 96 1.59 3.42 -6.12
CA LYS A 96 2.56 4.11 -6.97
C LYS A 96 3.62 3.17 -7.54
N HIS A 97 4.48 2.61 -6.68
CA HIS A 97 5.72 1.97 -7.11
C HIS A 97 5.54 0.54 -7.65
N ILE A 98 4.43 -0.12 -7.32
CA ILE A 98 4.12 -1.46 -7.79
C ILE A 98 3.06 -1.38 -8.89
N LEU A 99 1.85 -0.90 -8.59
CA LEU A 99 0.70 -1.00 -9.49
C LEU A 99 0.72 0.00 -10.66
N GLU A 100 0.87 1.31 -10.41
CA GLU A 100 0.97 2.31 -11.48
C GLU A 100 2.17 2.01 -12.38
N ARG A 101 3.28 1.58 -11.78
CA ARG A 101 4.48 1.15 -12.51
C ARG A 101 4.21 -0.07 -13.40
N GLN A 102 3.57 -1.12 -12.88
CA GLN A 102 3.16 -2.29 -13.67
C GLN A 102 2.27 -1.89 -14.85
N GLN A 103 1.27 -1.06 -14.58
CA GLN A 103 0.35 -0.58 -15.61
C GLN A 103 1.08 0.23 -16.69
N ARG A 104 2.05 1.06 -16.31
CA ARG A 104 2.88 1.84 -17.22
C ARG A 104 3.80 0.96 -18.07
N ASP A 105 4.45 -0.01 -17.44
CA ASP A 105 5.54 -0.79 -18.05
C ASP A 105 5.04 -2.09 -18.71
N GLY A 106 3.78 -2.49 -18.48
CA GLY A 106 3.19 -3.73 -19.00
C GLY A 106 3.66 -4.99 -18.26
N ASP A 107 4.26 -4.83 -17.08
CA ASP A 107 4.72 -5.93 -16.23
C ASP A 107 3.52 -6.62 -15.54
N PRO A 108 3.58 -7.93 -15.28
CA PRO A 108 2.55 -8.63 -14.51
C PRO A 108 2.53 -8.18 -13.05
N ILE A 109 1.36 -8.28 -12.40
CA ILE A 109 1.22 -8.07 -10.96
C ILE A 109 1.91 -9.23 -10.19
N PRO A 110 2.82 -8.96 -9.23
CA PRO A 110 3.49 -9.95 -8.42
C PRO A 110 2.49 -10.75 -7.59
N GLN A 111 2.66 -12.08 -7.57
CA GLN A 111 1.82 -12.95 -6.75
C GLN A 111 1.98 -12.62 -5.26
N GLU A 112 3.17 -12.15 -4.86
CA GLU A 112 3.46 -11.69 -3.51
C GLU A 112 2.50 -10.59 -3.07
N LEU A 113 2.11 -9.66 -3.96
CA LEU A 113 1.14 -8.62 -3.64
C LEU A 113 -0.22 -9.23 -3.28
N ILE A 114 -0.68 -10.23 -4.06
CA ILE A 114 -1.94 -10.93 -3.81
C ILE A 114 -1.91 -11.62 -2.45
N LEU A 115 -0.79 -12.28 -2.11
CA LEU A 115 -0.59 -12.92 -0.81
C LEU A 115 -0.58 -11.93 0.35
N ILE A 116 0.04 -10.75 0.17
CA ILE A 116 0.04 -9.66 1.17
C ILE A 116 -1.38 -9.15 1.39
N LEU A 117 -2.17 -8.95 0.33
CA LEU A 117 -3.57 -8.53 0.47
C LEU A 117 -4.40 -9.58 1.22
N LYS A 118 -4.21 -10.88 0.94
CA LYS A 118 -4.84 -11.96 1.72
C LYS A 118 -4.45 -11.90 3.20
N LEU A 119 -3.17 -11.70 3.48
CA LEU A 119 -2.66 -11.58 4.85
C LEU A 119 -3.36 -10.41 5.57
N TYR A 120 -3.41 -9.22 4.97
CA TYR A 120 -4.04 -8.05 5.59
C TYR A 120 -5.55 -8.20 5.77
N MET A 121 -6.24 -8.92 4.88
CA MET A 121 -7.67 -9.24 5.03
C MET A 121 -7.95 -10.20 6.18
N THR A 122 -7.07 -11.18 6.37
CA THR A 122 -7.30 -12.31 7.29
C THR A 122 -6.69 -12.11 8.67
N ASP A 123 -5.92 -11.05 8.89
CA ASP A 123 -5.36 -10.67 10.19
C ASP A 123 -6.45 -10.17 11.16
N LYS A 124 -7.12 -11.13 11.82
CA LYS A 124 -8.17 -10.87 12.82
C LYS A 124 -7.69 -10.10 14.05
N LYS A 125 -6.37 -10.14 14.36
CA LYS A 125 -5.84 -9.47 15.56
C LYS A 125 -5.79 -7.95 15.39
N ASN A 126 -5.64 -7.49 14.15
CA ASN A 126 -5.53 -6.08 13.80
C ASN A 126 -6.55 -5.69 12.73
N GLN A 127 -7.72 -6.33 12.71
CA GLN A 127 -8.74 -6.08 11.71
C GLN A 127 -9.36 -4.69 11.94
N GLN A 128 -8.82 -3.70 11.22
CA GLN A 128 -9.31 -2.33 11.20
C GLN A 128 -9.99 -2.05 9.87
N TRP A 129 -11.16 -1.41 9.93
CA TRP A 129 -11.96 -1.12 8.73
C TRP A 129 -11.25 -0.23 7.74
N GLU A 130 -10.41 0.68 8.20
CA GLU A 130 -9.60 1.52 7.32
C GLU A 130 -8.58 0.68 6.54
N VAL A 131 -7.89 -0.26 7.19
CA VAL A 131 -6.98 -1.19 6.50
C VAL A 131 -7.74 -2.02 5.46
N LEU A 132 -8.91 -2.55 5.81
CA LEU A 132 -9.74 -3.32 4.90
C LEU A 132 -10.26 -2.49 3.71
N GLU A 133 -10.64 -1.24 3.95
CA GLU A 133 -10.98 -0.28 2.90
C GLU A 133 -9.80 -0.12 1.93
N TRP A 134 -8.60 0.13 2.45
CA TRP A 134 -7.39 0.28 1.64
C TRP A 134 -7.00 -1.00 0.90
N VAL A 135 -7.19 -2.17 1.51
CA VAL A 135 -7.04 -3.45 0.80
C VAL A 135 -8.01 -3.48 -0.38
N LEU A 136 -9.31 -3.22 -0.18
CA LEU A 136 -10.27 -3.25 -1.29
C LEU A 136 -9.95 -2.24 -2.39
N ARG A 137 -9.49 -1.03 -2.04
CA ARG A 137 -8.99 -0.05 -3.02
C ARG A 137 -7.85 -0.64 -3.85
N THR A 138 -6.91 -1.32 -3.20
CA THR A 138 -5.80 -2.02 -3.87
C THR A 138 -6.30 -3.17 -4.75
N VAL A 139 -7.30 -3.93 -4.29
CA VAL A 139 -7.93 -5.03 -5.04
C VAL A 139 -8.61 -4.53 -6.31
N VAL A 140 -9.23 -3.34 -6.28
CA VAL A 140 -9.80 -2.74 -7.51
C VAL A 140 -8.70 -2.48 -8.55
N MET A 141 -7.53 -2.02 -8.12
CA MET A 141 -6.43 -1.66 -9.02
C MET A 141 -5.77 -2.86 -9.71
N ILE A 142 -5.79 -4.05 -9.11
CA ILE A 142 -5.26 -5.28 -9.76
C ILE A 142 -6.22 -5.88 -10.81
N GLY A 143 -7.39 -5.28 -11.02
CA GLY A 143 -8.29 -5.63 -12.11
C GLY A 143 -8.80 -7.08 -12.05
N PRO A 144 -8.77 -7.86 -13.14
CA PRO A 144 -9.29 -9.23 -13.17
C PRO A 144 -8.67 -10.18 -12.15
N LEU A 145 -7.41 -9.96 -11.73
CA LEU A 145 -6.75 -10.77 -10.70
C LEU A 145 -7.44 -10.69 -9.33
N SER A 146 -8.26 -9.66 -9.10
CA SER A 146 -9.12 -9.55 -7.90
C SER A 146 -10.02 -10.76 -7.66
N LEU A 147 -10.33 -11.54 -8.71
CA LEU A 147 -11.11 -12.77 -8.58
C LEU A 147 -10.45 -13.82 -7.67
N GLU A 148 -9.12 -13.84 -7.59
CA GLU A 148 -8.37 -14.74 -6.69
C GLU A 148 -8.60 -14.45 -5.21
N LEU A 149 -9.13 -13.26 -4.91
CA LEU A 149 -9.41 -12.74 -3.56
C LEU A 149 -10.90 -12.78 -3.23
N LYS A 150 -11.77 -13.18 -4.16
CA LYS A 150 -13.22 -13.10 -4.01
C LYS A 150 -13.72 -13.82 -2.76
N SER A 151 -13.31 -15.07 -2.55
CA SER A 151 -13.75 -15.85 -1.38
C SER A 151 -13.25 -15.25 -0.07
N ASP A 152 -12.03 -14.72 -0.05
CA ASP A 152 -11.45 -14.06 1.12
C ASP A 152 -12.26 -12.80 1.47
N ILE A 153 -12.60 -11.99 0.47
CA ILE A 153 -13.40 -10.77 0.62
C ILE A 153 -14.83 -11.10 1.11
N GLU A 154 -15.50 -12.08 0.50
CA GLU A 154 -16.85 -12.49 0.90
C GLU A 154 -16.92 -13.08 2.32
N SER A 155 -15.79 -13.56 2.85
CA SER A 155 -15.69 -14.06 4.23
C SER A 155 -15.67 -12.93 5.27
N ILE A 156 -15.26 -11.73 4.88
CA ILE A 156 -15.25 -10.52 5.71
C ILE A 156 -16.64 -9.91 5.67
N LYS A 157 -17.60 -10.50 6.39
CA LYS A 157 -18.97 -9.98 6.46
C LYS A 157 -19.09 -8.88 7.52
N PRO A 158 -19.35 -7.62 7.16
CA PRO A 158 -19.70 -6.62 8.16
C PRO A 158 -21.15 -6.86 8.62
N THR A 159 -21.45 -6.62 9.88
CA THR A 159 -22.81 -6.70 10.42
C THR A 159 -23.64 -5.51 9.92
N ILE A 160 -24.95 -5.68 9.66
CA ILE A 160 -25.85 -4.66 9.08
C ILE A 160 -25.92 -3.34 9.91
N LEU A 161 -25.50 -3.35 11.18
CA LEU A 161 -25.40 -2.17 12.05
C LEU A 161 -24.19 -1.24 11.73
N SER A 162 -23.49 -1.47 10.63
CA SER A 162 -22.18 -0.90 10.22
C SER A 162 -22.23 0.46 9.51
N LEU A 163 -23.40 1.10 9.38
CA LEU A 163 -23.54 2.36 8.66
C LEU A 163 -23.02 3.60 9.42
N PHE A 164 -22.56 3.45 10.67
CA PHE A 164 -22.05 4.56 11.47
C PHE A 164 -20.54 4.82 11.29
N ASN A 165 -19.77 3.85 10.77
CA ASN A 165 -18.34 4.03 10.49
C ASN A 165 -18.11 4.39 9.02
N ARG A 166 -17.32 5.45 8.76
CA ARG A 166 -17.01 5.92 7.40
C ARG A 166 -16.27 4.86 6.57
N HIS A 167 -15.28 4.19 7.15
CA HIS A 167 -14.48 3.18 6.46
C HIS A 167 -15.30 1.92 6.16
N GLN A 168 -16.20 1.52 7.05
CA GLN A 168 -17.15 0.44 6.76
C GLN A 168 -18.05 0.78 5.57
N ARG A 169 -18.59 2.01 5.52
CA ARG A 169 -19.42 2.47 4.38
C ARG A 169 -18.63 2.43 3.08
N HIS A 170 -17.43 3.02 3.04
CA HIS A 170 -16.59 2.97 1.85
C HIS A 170 -16.22 1.54 1.46
N TYR A 171 -15.93 0.67 2.43
CA TYR A 171 -15.69 -0.75 2.17
C TYR A 171 -16.87 -1.38 1.41
N PHE A 172 -18.12 -1.12 1.83
CA PHE A 172 -19.30 -1.62 1.12
C PHE A 172 -19.42 -1.05 -0.29
N GLU A 173 -19.24 0.26 -0.47
CA GLU A 173 -19.30 0.90 -1.78
C GLU A 173 -18.28 0.28 -2.74
N ILE A 174 -17.06 0.01 -2.26
CA ILE A 174 -16.02 -0.64 -3.07
C ILE A 174 -16.35 -2.12 -3.31
N LEU A 175 -16.90 -2.82 -2.32
CA LEU A 175 -17.33 -4.21 -2.48
C LEU A 175 -18.42 -4.36 -3.54
N GLU A 176 -19.41 -3.48 -3.55
CA GLU A 176 -20.47 -3.45 -4.57
C GLU A 176 -19.89 -3.23 -5.97
N LEU A 177 -18.93 -2.30 -6.09
CA LEU A 177 -18.19 -2.06 -7.34
C LEU A 177 -17.45 -3.33 -7.80
N LEU A 178 -16.71 -4.00 -6.90
CA LEU A 178 -15.99 -5.23 -7.21
C LEU A 178 -16.94 -6.35 -7.65
N GLN A 179 -18.05 -6.53 -6.95
CA GLN A 179 -19.07 -7.53 -7.30
C GLN A 179 -19.66 -7.29 -8.70
N LYS A 180 -19.95 -6.03 -9.03
CA LYS A 180 -20.41 -5.64 -10.38
C LYS A 180 -19.35 -5.96 -11.43
N ASN A 181 -18.08 -5.66 -11.18
CA ASN A 181 -16.99 -5.95 -12.09
C ASN A 181 -16.83 -7.46 -12.32
N TRP A 182 -16.90 -8.27 -11.26
CA TRP A 182 -16.81 -9.73 -11.37
C TRP A 182 -17.97 -10.35 -12.15
N GLN A 183 -19.19 -9.81 -12.02
CA GLN A 183 -20.33 -10.26 -12.82
C GLN A 183 -20.13 -9.98 -14.32
N GLN A 184 -19.56 -8.82 -14.67
CA GLN A 184 -19.25 -8.46 -16.06
C GLN A 184 -18.16 -9.35 -16.67
N LEU A 185 -17.21 -9.83 -15.86
CA LEU A 185 -16.17 -10.77 -16.29
C LEU A 185 -16.69 -12.19 -16.59
N GLY A 186 -18.00 -12.43 -16.47
CA GLY A 186 -18.65 -13.63 -17.02
C GLY A 186 -18.58 -14.87 -16.14
N ILE A 187 -18.26 -14.74 -14.85
CA ILE A 187 -18.34 -15.87 -13.91
C ILE A 187 -19.79 -16.00 -13.44
N LYS A 188 -20.57 -16.78 -14.20
CA LYS A 188 -21.84 -17.33 -13.70
C LYS A 188 -21.55 -18.16 -12.45
N LYS A 189 -22.39 -17.95 -11.43
CA LYS A 189 -22.39 -18.69 -10.15
C LYS A 189 -22.30 -20.20 -10.35
#